data_AF-A0A5B1CMV7-F1
#
_entry.id   AF-A0A5B1CMV7-F1
#
_cell.length_a   1.000
_cell.length_b   1.000
_cell.length_c   1.000
_cell.angle_alpha   90.00
_cell.angle_beta   90.00
_cell.angle_gamma   90.00
#
_symmetry.space_group_name_H-M   'P 1'
#
loop_
_entity.id
_entity.type
_entity.pdbx_description
1 polymer ?
#
loop_
_entity_poly.entity_id
_entity_poly.type
_entity_poly.pdbx_seq_one_letter_code
_entity_poly.pdbx_strand_id
1 'polypeptide(L)'
;MSVNPRNHNAKRSPLPQVDDCQGCGVCCMHMGYPPYIEGSPTQAAEKYWIDLPEHLRSELVEYRNEYQHPKQGELDGPCFWFDQTTKLCKNHEYRPSVCRDFQVGCNDCIDWRKHFGIKTRVANPE
;
A
#
# COMPACT_ATOMS: atom_id res chain seq x y z
N MET A 1 -6.58 48.61 -1.57
CA MET A 1 -6.10 47.37 -0.91
C MET A 1 -6.52 46.21 -1.80
N SER A 2 -5.64 45.75 -2.69
CA SER A 2 -5.93 44.68 -3.64
C SER A 2 -5.52 43.34 -3.06
N VAL A 3 -6.48 42.44 -2.85
CA VAL A 3 -6.20 41.01 -2.64
C VAL A 3 -6.36 40.29 -3.97
N ASN A 4 -5.24 39.77 -4.47
CA ASN A 4 -5.16 39.00 -5.71
C ASN A 4 -5.82 37.62 -5.48
N PRO A 5 -6.81 37.19 -6.29
CA PRO A 5 -7.36 35.85 -6.19
C PRO A 5 -6.31 34.85 -6.67
N ARG A 6 -5.93 33.90 -5.79
CA ARG A 6 -5.01 32.81 -6.14
C ARG A 6 -5.63 31.98 -7.24
N ASN A 7 -4.98 32.02 -8.40
CA ASN A 7 -5.29 31.23 -9.58
C ASN A 7 -5.07 29.73 -9.28
N HIS A 8 -6.15 28.97 -9.05
CA HIS A 8 -6.11 27.52 -8.83
C HIS A 8 -5.99 26.74 -10.16
N ASN A 9 -5.10 27.16 -11.06
CA ASN A 9 -4.88 26.46 -12.32
C ASN A 9 -3.39 26.27 -12.62
N ALA A 10 -2.65 25.75 -11.64
CA ALA A 10 -1.39 25.09 -11.95
C ALA A 10 -1.75 23.75 -12.61
N LYS A 11 -1.63 23.69 -13.95
CA LYS A 11 -1.61 22.42 -14.69
C LYS A 11 -0.59 21.51 -13.99
N ARG A 12 -1.06 20.55 -13.19
CA ARG A 12 -0.20 19.50 -12.66
C ARG A 12 0.22 18.71 -13.88
N SER A 13 1.50 18.78 -14.24
CA SER A 13 2.09 17.85 -15.20
C SER A 13 1.73 16.44 -14.73
N PRO A 14 1.24 15.56 -15.62
CA PRO A 14 0.96 14.18 -15.24
C PRO A 14 2.26 13.58 -14.70
N LEU A 15 2.13 12.92 -13.56
CA LEU A 15 3.27 12.25 -12.93
C LEU A 15 3.76 11.14 -13.85
N PRO A 16 5.06 10.84 -13.80
CA PRO A 16 5.61 9.73 -14.56
C PRO A 16 4.82 8.45 -14.24
N GLN A 17 4.19 7.86 -15.27
CA GLN A 17 3.45 6.62 -15.12
C GLN A 17 4.46 5.52 -14.78
N VAL A 18 4.30 4.92 -13.60
CA VAL A 18 5.07 3.73 -13.21
C VAL A 18 4.21 2.53 -13.53
N ASP A 19 4.61 1.75 -14.53
CA ASP A 19 3.91 0.58 -15.03
C ASP A 19 4.36 -0.72 -14.36
N ASP A 20 5.54 -0.75 -13.72
CA ASP A 20 6.03 -1.93 -13.01
C ASP A 20 5.82 -1.87 -11.48
N CYS A 21 4.96 -2.77 -10.99
CA CYS A 21 5.03 -3.25 -9.59
C CYS A 21 6.03 -4.42 -9.47
N GLN A 22 6.84 -4.68 -10.49
CA GLN A 22 7.72 -5.85 -10.58
C GLN A 22 9.05 -5.64 -9.82
N GLY A 23 8.94 -5.34 -8.53
CA GLY A 23 10.06 -5.58 -7.61
C GLY A 23 10.46 -4.44 -6.69
N CYS A 24 9.68 -3.37 -6.58
CA CYS A 24 9.99 -2.33 -5.58
C CYS A 24 9.50 -2.68 -4.17
N GLY A 25 8.36 -3.36 -4.04
CA GLY A 25 7.80 -3.76 -2.76
C GLY A 25 7.42 -2.64 -1.78
N VAL A 26 7.53 -1.37 -2.17
CA VAL A 26 7.50 -0.23 -1.23
C VAL A 26 6.20 -0.13 -0.43
N CYS A 27 5.06 -0.47 -1.05
CA CYS A 27 3.75 -0.49 -0.39
C CYS A 27 3.59 -1.66 0.58
N CYS A 28 4.49 -2.66 0.56
CA CYS A 28 4.45 -3.81 1.45
C CYS A 28 5.56 -3.78 2.50
N MET A 29 6.63 -2.99 2.33
CA MET A 29 7.81 -3.01 3.21
C MET A 29 7.55 -2.47 4.62
N HIS A 30 6.46 -1.74 4.83
CA HIS A 30 6.19 -1.00 6.06
C HIS A 30 4.74 -1.12 6.57
N MET A 31 4.13 -2.29 6.33
CA MET A 31 2.71 -2.53 6.67
C MET A 31 2.52 -3.47 7.85
N GLY A 32 3.51 -4.29 8.19
CA GLY A 32 3.42 -5.37 9.17
C GLY A 32 2.58 -6.57 8.69
N TYR A 33 1.35 -6.34 8.27
CA TYR A 33 0.45 -7.37 7.73
C TYR A 33 -0.63 -6.74 6.81
N PRO A 34 -1.38 -7.54 6.03
CA PRO A 34 -2.48 -7.04 5.21
C PRO A 34 -3.56 -6.36 6.07
N PRO A 35 -3.84 -5.06 5.87
CA PRO A 35 -4.72 -4.27 6.72
C PRO A 35 -6.20 -4.48 6.37
N TYR A 36 -6.73 -5.66 6.72
CA TYR A 36 -8.13 -5.99 6.49
C TYR A 36 -9.08 -5.20 7.38
N ILE A 37 -10.26 -4.87 6.85
CA ILE A 37 -11.41 -4.43 7.65
C ILE A 37 -12.23 -5.66 8.04
N GLU A 38 -12.07 -6.15 9.26
CA GLU A 38 -12.72 -7.39 9.75
C GLU A 38 -14.15 -7.19 10.25
N GLY A 39 -14.57 -5.94 10.32
CA GLY A 39 -15.84 -5.54 10.89
C GLY A 39 -15.76 -5.30 12.40
N SER A 40 -16.69 -4.49 12.88
CA SER A 40 -16.88 -4.12 14.27
C SER A 40 -18.39 -3.92 14.50
N PRO A 41 -18.85 -3.68 15.73
CA PRO A 41 -20.26 -3.35 15.98
C PRO A 41 -20.78 -2.16 15.16
N THR A 42 -19.91 -1.27 14.66
CA THR A 42 -20.27 -0.06 13.92
C THR A 42 -19.83 -0.05 12.46
N GLN A 43 -19.09 -1.06 11.99
CA GLN A 43 -18.58 -1.14 10.63
C GLN A 43 -18.66 -2.57 10.12
N ALA A 44 -19.24 -2.80 8.94
CA ALA A 44 -19.23 -4.12 8.33
C ALA A 44 -17.81 -4.53 7.92
N ALA A 45 -17.53 -5.82 7.96
CA ALA A 45 -16.31 -6.36 7.35
C ALA A 45 -16.28 -6.07 5.85
N GLU A 46 -15.09 -5.86 5.29
CA GLU A 46 -14.95 -5.76 3.85
C GLU A 46 -15.18 -7.12 3.18
N LYS A 47 -15.66 -7.09 1.93
CA LYS A 47 -15.92 -8.32 1.16
C LYS A 47 -14.69 -9.22 1.06
N TYR A 48 -13.50 -8.64 0.89
CA TYR A 48 -12.27 -9.43 0.75
C TYR A 48 -11.88 -10.15 2.04
N TRP A 49 -12.27 -9.65 3.22
CA TRP A 49 -12.08 -10.37 4.48
C TRP A 49 -13.01 -11.58 4.54
N ILE A 50 -14.27 -11.39 4.16
CA ILE A 50 -15.31 -12.43 4.16
C ILE A 50 -14.95 -13.55 3.17
N ASP A 51 -14.44 -13.20 2.00
CA ASP A 51 -14.06 -14.14 0.94
C ASP A 51 -12.67 -14.76 1.14
N LEU A 52 -11.88 -14.31 2.11
CA LEU A 52 -10.52 -14.81 2.35
C LEU A 52 -10.57 -16.31 2.69
N PRO A 53 -9.80 -17.18 2.02
CA PRO A 53 -9.72 -18.59 2.35
C PRO A 53 -9.37 -18.81 3.83
N GLU A 54 -10.04 -19.77 4.47
CA GLU A 54 -9.98 -19.96 5.91
C GLU A 54 -8.55 -20.18 6.44
N HIS A 55 -7.71 -20.91 5.69
CA HIS A 55 -6.31 -21.12 6.07
C HIS A 55 -5.51 -19.81 6.08
N LEU A 56 -5.65 -18.97 5.06
CA LEU A 56 -4.99 -17.65 5.00
C LEU A 56 -5.50 -16.71 6.09
N ARG A 57 -6.81 -16.78 6.40
CA ARG A 57 -7.42 -16.02 7.49
C ARG A 57 -6.83 -16.44 8.83
N SER A 58 -6.80 -17.74 9.11
CA SER A 58 -6.27 -18.30 10.35
C SER A 58 -4.80 -17.91 10.56
N GLU A 59 -3.96 -18.09 9.54
CA GLU A 59 -2.55 -17.69 9.59
C GLU A 59 -2.37 -16.20 9.88
N LEU A 60 -3.19 -15.34 9.27
CA LEU A 60 -3.12 -13.90 9.47
C LEU A 60 -3.56 -13.48 10.88
N VAL A 61 -4.62 -14.11 11.42
CA VAL A 61 -5.08 -13.85 12.79
C VAL A 61 -4.03 -14.27 13.80
N GLU A 62 -3.43 -15.46 13.62
CA GLU A 62 -2.36 -15.96 14.46
C GLU A 62 -1.16 -15.00 14.44
N TYR A 63 -0.67 -14.64 13.24
CA TYR A 63 0.42 -13.69 13.10
C TYR A 63 0.13 -12.36 13.78
N ARG A 64 -1.09 -11.80 13.62
CA ARG A 64 -1.45 -10.52 14.23
C ARG A 64 -1.46 -10.57 15.75
N ASN A 65 -1.93 -11.66 16.33
CA ASN A 65 -1.97 -11.82 17.79
C ASN A 65 -0.56 -11.80 18.41
N GLU A 66 0.44 -12.24 17.66
CA GLU A 66 1.85 -12.23 18.08
C GLU A 66 2.61 -10.98 17.63
N TYR A 67 2.03 -10.19 16.73
CA TYR A 67 2.72 -9.06 16.11
C TYR A 67 3.00 -7.95 17.12
N GLN A 68 4.28 -7.63 17.28
CA GLN A 68 4.73 -6.53 18.13
C GLN A 68 4.89 -5.27 17.30
N HIS A 69 3.99 -4.31 17.52
CA HIS A 69 4.12 -3.00 16.89
C HIS A 69 5.41 -2.30 17.34
N PRO A 70 6.09 -1.58 16.42
CA PRO A 70 7.29 -0.83 16.73
C PRO A 70 6.97 0.35 17.65
N LYS A 71 8.01 1.03 18.14
CA LYS A 71 7.81 2.17 19.05
C LYS A 71 7.09 3.32 18.34
N GLN A 72 6.45 4.19 19.12
CA GLN A 72 5.75 5.35 18.57
C GLN A 72 6.68 6.19 17.67
N GLY A 73 6.25 6.42 16.44
CA GLY A 73 7.00 7.17 15.42
C GLY A 73 7.85 6.32 14.49
N GLU A 74 7.97 5.01 14.74
CA GLU A 74 8.60 4.07 13.84
C GLU A 74 7.56 3.43 12.91
N LEU A 75 7.97 3.06 11.70
CA LEU A 75 7.12 2.34 10.76
C LEU A 75 7.12 0.85 11.09
N ASP A 76 5.99 0.20 10.80
CA ASP A 76 5.88 -1.25 10.86
C ASP A 76 6.92 -1.96 9.97
N GLY A 77 7.12 -3.25 10.25
CA GLY A 77 7.99 -4.09 9.46
C GLY A 77 7.38 -4.47 8.09
N PRO A 78 8.07 -5.34 7.34
CA PRO A 78 7.51 -5.90 6.12
C PRO A 78 6.20 -6.63 6.38
N CYS A 79 5.25 -6.46 5.46
CA CYS A 79 3.98 -7.19 5.47
C CYS A 79 4.23 -8.70 5.58
N PHE A 80 3.45 -9.40 6.39
CA PHE A 80 3.44 -10.85 6.49
C PHE A 80 3.36 -11.57 5.13
N TRP A 81 2.67 -10.98 4.16
CA TRP A 81 2.56 -11.51 2.79
C TRP A 81 3.63 -11.02 1.83
N PHE A 82 4.56 -10.18 2.26
CA PHE A 82 5.66 -9.71 1.42
C PHE A 82 6.73 -10.79 1.28
N ASP A 83 7.04 -11.16 0.04
CA ASP A 83 8.25 -11.92 -0.29
C ASP A 83 9.41 -10.93 -0.45
N GLN A 84 10.35 -10.97 0.49
CA GLN A 84 11.50 -10.06 0.48
C GLN A 84 12.52 -10.37 -0.62
N THR A 85 12.47 -11.57 -1.22
CA THR A 85 13.37 -11.99 -2.30
C THR A 85 12.83 -11.49 -3.63
N THR A 86 11.59 -11.84 -3.97
CA THR A 86 10.96 -11.42 -5.24
C THR A 86 10.42 -9.99 -5.18
N LYS A 87 10.28 -9.43 -3.98
CA LYS A 87 9.67 -8.12 -3.70
C LYS A 87 8.21 -8.03 -4.16
N LEU A 88 7.50 -9.16 -4.16
CA LEU A 88 6.10 -9.30 -4.54
C LEU A 88 5.23 -9.77 -3.37
N CYS A 89 3.91 -9.61 -3.49
CA CYS A 89 2.96 -10.15 -2.54
C CYS A 89 2.71 -11.64 -2.83
N LYS A 90 2.92 -12.49 -1.83
CA LYS A 90 2.66 -13.95 -1.89
C LYS A 90 1.20 -14.29 -2.19
N ASN A 91 0.26 -13.46 -1.72
CA ASN A 91 -1.18 -13.68 -1.82
C ASN A 91 -1.88 -12.52 -2.57
N HIS A 92 -1.34 -12.14 -3.72
CA HIS A 92 -1.77 -10.95 -4.46
C HIS A 92 -3.26 -10.95 -4.86
N GLU A 93 -3.82 -12.10 -5.17
CA GLU A 93 -5.24 -12.23 -5.53
C GLU A 93 -6.18 -12.02 -4.34
N TYR A 94 -5.69 -12.27 -3.12
CA TYR A 94 -6.42 -12.14 -1.86
C TYR A 94 -6.04 -10.85 -1.13
N ARG A 95 -5.77 -9.74 -1.81
CA ARG A 95 -5.44 -8.47 -1.13
C ARG A 95 -6.69 -7.80 -0.51
N PRO A 96 -6.55 -7.04 0.60
CA PRO A 96 -7.62 -6.18 1.12
C PRO A 96 -7.89 -4.99 0.18
N SER A 97 -8.99 -4.27 0.39
CA SER A 97 -9.42 -3.17 -0.48
C SER A 97 -8.33 -2.11 -0.65
N VAL A 98 -7.73 -1.65 0.45
CA VAL A 98 -6.68 -0.61 0.38
C VAL A 98 -5.48 -1.02 -0.46
N CYS A 99 -5.11 -2.30 -0.45
CA CYS A 99 -4.02 -2.82 -1.28
C CYS A 99 -4.41 -2.97 -2.76
N ARG A 100 -5.70 -3.05 -3.09
CA ARG A 100 -6.22 -3.06 -4.47
C ARG A 100 -6.37 -1.64 -5.01
N ASP A 101 -6.83 -0.74 -4.17
CA ASP A 101 -7.06 0.67 -4.51
C ASP A 101 -5.75 1.45 -4.66
N PHE A 102 -4.66 0.95 -4.07
CA PHE A 102 -3.33 1.51 -4.24
C PHE A 102 -2.82 1.34 -5.68
N GLN A 103 -2.99 2.39 -6.49
CA GLN A 103 -2.54 2.43 -7.87
C GLN A 103 -1.02 2.62 -7.97
N VAL A 104 -0.38 1.79 -8.80
CA VAL A 104 1.05 1.93 -9.09
C VAL A 104 1.27 3.29 -9.77
N GLY A 105 2.25 4.06 -9.28
CA GLY A 105 2.56 5.37 -9.82
C GLY A 105 1.62 6.50 -9.36
N CYS A 106 0.68 6.24 -8.45
CA CYS A 106 -0.02 7.33 -7.77
C CYS A 106 0.95 8.20 -6.95
N ASN A 107 0.50 9.37 -6.49
CA ASN A 107 1.33 10.30 -5.70
C ASN A 107 1.98 9.59 -4.51
N ASP A 108 1.19 8.83 -3.74
CA ASP A 108 1.71 8.10 -2.57
C ASP A 108 2.78 7.09 -3.00
N CYS A 109 2.58 6.37 -4.11
CA CYS A 109 3.56 5.44 -4.63
C CYS A 109 4.89 6.12 -5.00
N ILE A 110 4.84 7.31 -5.57
CA ILE A 110 6.03 8.10 -5.94
C ILE A 110 6.70 8.68 -4.69
N ASP A 111 5.92 9.25 -3.79
CA ASP A 111 6.42 9.86 -2.55
C ASP A 111 7.11 8.83 -1.67
N TRP A 112 6.53 7.64 -1.53
CA TRP A 112 7.14 6.53 -0.81
C TRP A 112 8.42 6.05 -1.49
N ARG A 113 8.43 5.87 -2.82
CA ARG A 113 9.68 5.50 -3.53
C ARG A 113 10.77 6.54 -3.32
N LYS A 114 10.44 7.83 -3.38
CA LYS A 114 11.38 8.93 -3.12
C LYS A 114 11.89 8.89 -1.68
N HIS A 115 11.00 8.72 -0.71
CA HIS A 115 11.33 8.64 0.72
C HIS A 115 12.32 7.52 1.01
N PHE A 116 12.15 6.35 0.38
CA PHE A 116 13.01 5.18 0.56
C PHE A 116 14.13 5.04 -0.48
N GLY A 117 14.36 6.05 -1.33
CA GLY A 117 15.44 6.04 -2.33
C GLY A 117 15.30 4.97 -3.43
N ILE A 118 14.08 4.49 -3.68
CA ILE A 118 13.79 3.52 -4.74
C ILE A 118 13.77 4.23 -6.09
N LYS A 119 14.59 3.77 -7.03
CA LYS A 119 14.63 4.30 -8.39
C LYS A 119 13.31 4.01 -9.11
N THR A 120 12.60 5.05 -9.53
CA THR A 120 11.41 4.92 -10.39
C THR A 120 11.86 4.62 -11.81
N ARG A 121 11.42 3.48 -12.36
CA ARG A 121 11.34 3.34 -13.81
C ARG A 121 10.09 4.06 -14.26
N VAL A 122 10.27 5.02 -15.16
CA VAL A 122 9.18 5.77 -15.77
C VAL A 122 8.87 5.05 -17.07
N ALA A 123 7.60 4.77 -17.33
CA ALA A 123 7.16 4.28 -18.63
C ALA A 123 7.65 5.25 -19.71
N ASN A 124 8.32 4.74 -20.74
CA ASN A 124 8.69 5.60 -21.86
C ASN A 124 7.40 6.18 -22.47
N PRO A 125 7.33 7.49 -22.73
CA PRO A 125 6.24 8.03 -23.52
C PRO A 125 6.35 7.43 -24.92
N GLU A 126 5.29 6.77 -25.39
CA GLU A 126 5.12 6.40 -26.80
C GLU A 126 5.04 7.64 -27.71
#